data_AF-A0A0P4URZ3-F1
#
_entry.id   AF-A0A0P4URZ3-F1
#
_cell.length_a   1.000
_cell.length_b   1.000
_cell.length_c   1.000
_cell.angle_alpha   90.00
_cell.angle_beta   90.00
_cell.angle_gamma   90.00
#
_symmetry.space_group_name_H-M   'P 1'
#
loop_
_entity.id
_entity.type
_entity.pdbx_description
1 polymer ?
#
loop_
_entity_poly.entity_id
_entity_poly.type
_entity_poly.pdbx_seq_one_letter_code
_entity_poly.pdbx_strand_id
1 'polypeptide(L)'
;MEGGFVYGRDAVREYWTNQYKVIQVQLETLKFETDENDRNVVTVHQIVRDLQGNLLVDTTLQQLFTIENGSIVLYEIGEAETIQEKIQKTKTPNE
;
A
#
# COMPACT_ATOMS: atom_id res chain seq x y z
N MET A 1 -11.00 -0.05 -6.20
CA MET A 1 -11.00 -1.45 -5.76
C MET A 1 -11.44 -1.45 -4.32
N GLU A 2 -12.50 -2.20 -4.01
CA GLU A 2 -13.01 -2.36 -2.64
C GLU A 2 -11.90 -2.92 -1.76
N GLY A 3 -11.73 -2.34 -0.56
CA GLY A 3 -10.75 -2.80 0.42
C GLY A 3 -11.00 -4.25 0.81
N GLY A 4 -9.93 -5.02 0.98
CA GLY A 4 -10.00 -6.43 1.36
C GLY A 4 -8.65 -7.13 1.27
N PHE A 5 -8.64 -8.42 1.61
CA PHE A 5 -7.45 -9.26 1.55
C PHE A 5 -7.40 -10.06 0.25
N VAL A 6 -6.19 -10.24 -0.29
CA VAL A 6 -5.91 -11.11 -1.44
C VAL A 6 -5.22 -12.37 -0.92
N TYR A 7 -5.81 -13.54 -1.21
CA TYR A 7 -5.37 -14.81 -0.65
C TYR A 7 -4.71 -15.70 -1.70
N GLY A 8 -3.53 -16.24 -1.36
CA GLY A 8 -2.80 -17.18 -2.21
C GLY A 8 -1.85 -16.50 -3.20
N ARG A 9 -0.74 -17.16 -3.49
CA ARG A 9 0.38 -16.58 -4.27
C ARG A 9 -0.02 -16.14 -5.68
N ASP A 10 -0.89 -16.89 -6.35
CA ASP A 10 -1.32 -16.55 -7.71
C ASP A 10 -2.24 -15.34 -7.73
N ALA A 11 -3.19 -15.25 -6.79
CA ALA A 11 -4.05 -14.07 -6.65
C ALA A 11 -3.22 -12.82 -6.28
N VAL A 12 -2.24 -12.95 -5.38
CA VAL A 12 -1.31 -11.86 -5.04
C VAL A 12 -0.50 -11.42 -6.27
N ARG A 13 0.01 -12.37 -7.07
CA ARG A 13 0.71 -12.07 -8.33
C ARG A 13 -0.20 -11.33 -9.31
N GLU A 14 -1.41 -11.83 -9.52
CA GLU A 14 -2.38 -11.23 -10.42
C GLU A 14 -2.75 -9.82 -9.96
N TYR A 15 -3.00 -9.63 -8.67
CA TYR A 15 -3.31 -8.34 -8.06
C TYR A 15 -2.23 -7.30 -8.38
N TRP A 16 -0.96 -7.58 -8.05
CA TRP A 16 0.14 -6.66 -8.33
C TRP A 16 0.36 -6.43 -9.83
N THR A 17 0.28 -7.50 -10.63
CA THR A 17 0.43 -7.40 -12.09
C THR A 17 -0.63 -6.49 -12.70
N ASN A 18 -1.86 -6.53 -12.20
CA ASN A 18 -2.94 -5.67 -12.68
C ASN A 18 -2.79 -4.22 -12.22
N GLN A 19 -2.26 -3.98 -11.01
CA GLN A 19 -1.95 -2.62 -10.54
C GLN A 19 -0.90 -1.93 -11.43
N TYR A 20 0.20 -2.62 -11.77
CA TYR A 20 1.27 -2.04 -12.60
C TYR A 20 0.84 -1.69 -14.03
N LYS A 21 -0.28 -2.25 -14.51
CA LYS A 21 -0.86 -1.88 -15.82
C LYS A 21 -1.50 -0.50 -15.83
N VAL A 22 -1.81 0.07 -14.66
CA VAL A 22 -2.60 1.31 -14.56
C VAL A 22 -1.92 2.39 -13.72
N ILE A 23 -1.03 2.02 -12.80
CA ILE A 23 -0.30 2.95 -11.95
C ILE A 23 1.19 2.65 -11.87
N GLN A 24 1.96 3.68 -11.58
CA GLN A 24 3.37 3.61 -11.21
C GLN A 24 3.49 3.97 -9.73
N VAL A 25 4.19 3.13 -8.96
CA VAL A 25 4.39 3.32 -7.51
C VAL A 25 5.87 3.49 -7.23
N GLN A 26 6.21 4.56 -6.52
CA GLN A 26 7.54 4.81 -5.97
C GLN A 26 7.44 4.81 -4.45
N LEU A 27 8.39 4.15 -3.80
CA LEU A 27 8.47 4.05 -2.34
C LEU A 27 9.85 4.53 -1.89
N GLU A 28 9.88 5.41 -0.91
CA GLU A 28 11.08 5.73 -0.14
C GLU A 28 10.89 5.16 1.28
N THR A 29 11.80 4.29 1.70
CA THR A 29 11.74 3.73 3.05
C THR A 29 12.28 4.73 4.06
N LEU A 30 11.46 5.05 5.06
CA LEU A 30 11.79 6.03 6.09
C LEU A 30 12.24 5.38 7.40
N LYS A 31 11.62 4.25 7.79
CA LYS A 31 11.87 3.63 9.09
C LYS A 31 11.56 2.14 9.09
N PHE A 32 12.35 1.36 9.83
CA PHE A 32 12.12 -0.05 10.11
C PHE A 32 11.97 -0.25 11.62
N GLU A 33 10.93 -0.97 12.01
CA GLU A 33 10.60 -1.28 13.40
C GLU A 33 9.98 -2.68 13.51
N THR A 34 9.82 -3.14 14.74
CA THR A 34 9.03 -4.32 15.08
C THR A 34 7.94 -3.89 16.05
N ASP A 35 6.69 -4.31 15.81
CA ASP A 35 5.58 -3.99 16.72
C ASP A 35 5.50 -4.94 17.92
N GLU A 36 4.52 -4.72 18.79
CA GLU A 36 4.26 -5.56 19.97
C GLU A 36 3.85 -7.00 19.67
N ASN A 37 3.52 -7.31 18.41
CA ASN A 37 3.14 -8.64 17.92
C ASN A 37 4.27 -9.28 17.09
N ASP A 38 5.51 -8.80 17.20
CA ASP A 38 6.66 -9.24 16.43
C ASP A 38 6.51 -9.09 14.90
N ARG A 39 5.58 -8.24 14.43
CA ARG A 39 5.45 -7.91 13.00
C ARG A 39 6.51 -6.90 12.60
N ASN A 40 7.05 -7.06 11.41
CA ASN A 40 8.00 -6.11 10.84
C ASN A 40 7.19 -4.92 10.29
N VAL A 41 7.43 -3.72 10.81
CA VAL A 41 6.76 -2.50 10.40
C VAL A 41 7.73 -1.64 9.61
N VAL A 42 7.36 -1.30 8.38
CA VAL A 42 8.13 -0.44 7.50
C VAL A 42 7.34 0.83 7.21
N THR A 43 7.83 1.96 7.69
CA THR A 43 7.25 3.27 7.34
C THR A 43 7.83 3.72 6.01
N VAL A 44 6.97 4.03 5.04
CA VAL A 44 7.37 4.44 3.68
C VAL A 44 6.68 5.73 3.27
N HIS A 45 7.40 6.58 2.53
CA HIS A 45 6.79 7.64 1.72
C HIS A 45 6.43 7.04 0.36
N GLN A 46 5.14 7.02 0.05
CA GLN A 46 4.59 6.45 -1.17
C GLN A 46 4.10 7.54 -2.12
N ILE A 47 4.62 7.50 -3.34
CA ILE A 47 4.15 8.30 -4.46
C ILE A 47 3.53 7.37 -5.49
N VAL A 48 2.27 7.61 -5.83
CA VAL A 48 1.56 6.90 -6.91
C VAL A 48 1.22 7.87 -8.02
N ARG A 49 1.54 7.49 -9.25
CA ARG A 49 1.19 8.23 -10.46
C ARG A 49 0.40 7.35 -11.41
N ASP A 50 -0.44 7.96 -12.24
CA ASP A 50 -0.98 7.27 -13.41
C ASP A 50 0.11 7.07 -14.48
N LEU A 51 -0.23 6.38 -15.58
CA LEU A 51 0.71 6.17 -16.68
C LEU A 51 1.07 7.44 -17.46
N GLN A 52 0.30 8.53 -17.31
CA GLN A 52 0.63 9.83 -17.90
C GLN A 52 1.55 10.66 -17.00
N GLY A 53 1.86 10.18 -15.79
CA GLY A 53 2.71 10.85 -14.81
C GLY A 53 1.97 11.77 -13.84
N ASN A 54 0.63 11.85 -13.93
CA ASN A 54 -0.17 12.66 -13.02
C ASN A 54 -0.12 12.05 -11.62
N LEU A 55 0.03 12.90 -10.60
CA LEU A 55 0.06 12.48 -9.21
C LEU A 55 -1.33 12.03 -8.77
N LEU A 56 -1.43 10.79 -8.28
CA LEU A 56 -2.65 10.23 -7.71
C LEU A 56 -2.60 10.20 -6.19
N VAL A 57 -1.44 9.85 -5.63
CA VAL A 57 -1.21 9.74 -4.18
C VAL A 57 0.19 10.21 -3.85
N ASP A 58 0.31 10.97 -2.77
CA ASP A 58 1.56 11.29 -2.11
C ASP A 58 1.29 11.17 -0.61
N THR A 59 1.82 10.13 0.04
CA THR A 59 1.50 9.87 1.44
C THR A 59 2.55 9.04 2.15
N THR A 60 2.72 9.27 3.45
CA THR A 60 3.48 8.37 4.32
C THR A 60 2.54 7.38 4.97
N LEU A 61 2.87 6.09 4.90
CA LEU A 61 2.09 5.01 5.51
C LEU A 61 2.99 3.92 6.09
N GLN A 62 2.39 3.01 6.85
CA GLN A 62 3.07 1.84 7.39
C GLN A 62 2.71 0.58 6.60
N GLN A 63 3.71 -0.25 6.36
CA GLN A 63 3.56 -1.58 5.79
C GLN A 63 3.92 -2.59 6.88
N LEU A 64 3.00 -3.50 7.18
CA LEU A 64 3.18 -4.50 8.24
C LEU A 64 3.37 -5.87 7.58
N PHE A 65 4.42 -6.58 7.99
CA PHE A 65 4.79 -7.88 7.46
C PHE A 65 4.88 -8.91 8.59
N THR A 66 4.07 -9.96 8.50
CA THR A 66 4.27 -11.19 9.29
C THR A 66 5.13 -12.14 8.48
N ILE A 67 6.25 -12.57 9.06
CA ILE A 67 7.21 -13.45 8.42
C ILE A 67 7.29 -14.75 9.21
N GLU A 68 7.09 -15.87 8.53
CA GLU A 68 7.27 -17.21 9.10
C GLU A 68 8.21 -18.00 8.21
N ASN A 69 9.18 -18.70 8.82
CA ASN A 69 10.16 -19.53 8.10
C ASN A 69 10.84 -18.80 6.92
N GLY A 70 11.13 -17.51 7.08
CA GLY A 70 11.77 -16.67 6.06
C GLY A 70 10.87 -16.23 4.90
N SER A 71 9.56 -16.49 4.97
CA SER A 71 8.57 -16.09 3.97
C SER A 71 7.56 -15.11 4.54
N ILE A 72 7.13 -14.12 3.74
CA ILE A 72 6.00 -13.25 4.09
C ILE A 72 4.72 -14.07 4.01
N VAL A 73 4.02 -14.22 5.14
CA VAL A 73 2.72 -14.92 5.21
C VAL A 73 1.54 -13.96 5.26
N LEU A 74 1.76 -12.72 5.70
CA LEU A 74 0.76 -11.65 5.71
C LEU A 74 1.43 -10.31 5.41
N TYR A 75 0.79 -9.52 4.57
CA TYR A 75 1.14 -8.14 4.26
C TYR A 75 -0.10 -7.26 4.46
N GLU A 76 0.04 -6.24 5.30
CA GLU A 76 -1.00 -5.27 5.61
C GLU A 76 -0.48 -3.85 5.37
N ILE A 77 -1.41 -2.94 5.13
CA ILE A 77 -1.15 -1.50 5.08
C ILE A 77 -1.78 -0.90 6.34
N GLY A 78 -0.97 -0.30 7.22
CA GLY A 78 -1.37 0.28 8.50
C GLY A 78 -2.28 1.50 8.35
N GLU A 79 -3.05 1.80 9.41
CA GLU A 79 -4.20 2.73 9.46
C GLU A 79 -4.64 3.28 8.09
N ALA A 80 -5.53 2.50 7.49
CA ALA A 80 -6.18 2.76 6.23
C ALA A 80 -7.12 3.97 6.34
N GLU A 81 -6.60 5.16 6.05
CA GLU A 81 -7.27 5.91 5.00
C GLU A 81 -6.83 5.27 3.69
N THR A 82 -7.72 4.51 3.06
CA THR A 82 -7.42 3.91 1.78
C THR A 82 -7.02 4.99 0.77
N ILE A 83 -6.13 4.64 -0.15
CA ILE A 83 -5.76 5.50 -1.28
C ILE A 83 -7.02 6.06 -1.98
N GLN A 84 -8.09 5.26 -2.05
CA GLN A 84 -9.37 5.67 -2.62
C GLN A 84 -10.09 6.72 -1.76
N GLU A 85 -10.13 6.56 -0.44
CA GLU A 85 -10.71 7.57 0.47
C GLU A 85 -9.94 8.89 0.39
N LYS A 86 -8.61 8.86 0.29
CA LYS A 86 -7.79 10.06 0.09
C LYS A 86 -8.07 10.74 -1.26
N ILE A 87 -8.20 9.97 -2.34
CA ILE A 87 -8.53 10.49 -3.68
C ILE A 87 -9.97 11.05 -3.75
N GLN A 88 -10.92 10.47 -3.00
CA GLN A 88 -12.29 10.99 -2.92
C GLN A 88 -12.35 12.30 -2.11
N LYS A 89 -11.66 12.38 -0.96
CA LYS A 89 -11.61 13.60 -0.15
C LYS A 89 -11.02 14.80 -0.89
N THR A 90 -9.98 14.59 -1.72
CA THR A 90 -9.38 15.69 -2.50
C THR A 90 -10.26 16.18 -3.66
N LYS A 91 -11.33 15.46 -4.01
CA LYS A 91 -12.28 15.82 -5.08
C LYS A 91 -13.57 16.47 -4.58
N THR A 92 -13.80 16.55 -3.27
CA THR A 92 -14.95 17.26 -2.69
C THR A 92 -14.45 18.55 -2.05
N PRO A 93 -14.52 19.71 -2.73
CA PRO A 93 -14.32 20.98 -2.07
C PRO A 93 -15.41 21.15 -1.00
N ASN A 94 -15.00 21.55 0.21
CA ASN A 94 -15.93 22.09 1.21
C ASN A 94 -16.86 23.10 0.53
N GLU A 95 -18.17 22.90 0.72
CA GLU A 95 -19.19 23.90 0.49
C GLU A 95 -19.03 25.06 1.49
#